data_AF-A0A4Q5LCJ5-F1
#
_entry.id   AF-A0A4Q5LCJ5-F1
#
_cell.length_a   1.000
_cell.length_b   1.000
_cell.length_c   1.000
_cell.angle_alpha   90.00
_cell.angle_beta   90.00
_cell.angle_gamma   90.00
#
_symmetry.space_group_name_H-M   'P 1'
#
loop_
_entity.id
_entity.type
_entity.pdbx_description
1 polymer ?
#
loop_
_entity_poly.entity_id
_entity_poly.type
_entity_poly.pdbx_seq_one_letter_code
_entity_poly.pdbx_strand_id
1 'polypeptide(L)'
;MKGFLTLCLLFVASAAFAQKVEVKDDAVLVDGGKYALVEQDGCKLMDTQCIYYLKSLDGKRQLAVKQLEFVDPATMSASHPDGRTLFLQFVFLGSGTKAEIPFPATLHLRALDVARRVAKAQLFANGSLNDQAAADFVTTHGMPFSERRSELGGPKVIVIEKN
;
A
#
# COMPACT_ATOMS: atom_id res chain seq x y z
N MET A 1 13.33 27.63 53.75
CA MET A 1 13.30 28.04 52.32
C MET A 1 14.12 27.03 51.53
N LYS A 2 13.48 25.99 50.97
CA LYS A 2 14.14 24.93 50.22
C LYS A 2 13.21 24.49 49.09
N GLY A 3 13.73 24.47 47.87
CA GLY A 3 13.13 23.77 46.73
C GLY A 3 12.17 24.59 45.89
N PHE A 4 12.69 25.47 45.04
CA PHE A 4 11.94 25.99 43.89
C PHE A 4 12.83 26.09 42.64
N LEU A 5 13.44 24.97 42.29
CA LEU A 5 14.13 24.70 41.03
C LEU A 5 14.08 23.17 40.97
N THR A 6 13.37 22.50 40.08
CA THR A 6 13.52 22.55 38.63
C THR A 6 12.34 21.78 38.03
N LEU A 7 11.29 22.47 37.56
CA LEU A 7 10.17 21.86 36.83
C LEU A 7 10.19 22.38 35.37
N CYS A 8 11.27 22.05 34.67
CA CYS A 8 11.38 22.22 33.21
C CYS A 8 11.65 20.85 32.56
N LEU A 9 10.89 19.82 32.94
CA LEU A 9 10.84 18.59 32.15
C LEU A 9 9.92 18.82 30.95
N LEU A 10 10.52 19.38 29.90
CA LEU A 10 10.49 18.84 28.54
C LEU A 10 9.22 18.05 28.17
N PHE A 11 8.09 18.74 28.05
CA PHE A 11 7.09 18.38 27.06
C PHE A 11 7.63 18.75 25.67
N VAL A 12 8.62 17.99 25.19
CA VAL A 12 8.84 17.90 23.75
C VAL A 12 7.69 17.03 23.25
N ALA A 13 6.54 17.67 23.05
CA ALA A 13 5.48 17.11 22.25
C ALA A 13 6.10 16.85 20.89
N SER A 14 6.45 15.59 20.62
CA SER A 14 6.75 15.11 19.29
C SER A 14 5.47 15.32 18.47
N ALA A 15 5.35 16.50 17.86
CA ALA A 15 4.41 16.74 16.80
C ALA A 15 4.79 15.77 15.68
N ALA A 16 4.13 14.60 15.68
CA ALA A 16 4.16 13.69 14.57
C ALA A 16 3.43 14.40 13.42
N PHE A 17 4.17 15.23 12.68
CA PHE A 17 3.67 15.84 11.47
C PHE A 17 3.32 14.70 10.52
N ALA A 18 2.02 14.50 10.29
CA ALA A 18 1.56 13.54 9.30
C ALA A 18 2.13 13.94 7.94
N GLN A 19 2.90 13.05 7.32
CA GLN A 19 3.51 13.30 6.02
C GLN A 19 2.43 13.63 4.98
N LYS A 20 2.60 14.76 4.30
CA LYS A 20 1.68 15.21 3.27
C LYS A 20 1.97 14.47 1.96
N VAL A 21 1.03 13.62 1.54
CA VAL A 21 1.14 12.84 0.30
C VAL A 21 0.22 13.40 -0.77
N GLU A 22 0.76 13.68 -1.96
CA GLU A 22 0.03 14.13 -3.14
C GLU A 22 0.40 13.29 -4.37
N VAL A 23 -0.48 13.26 -5.37
CA VAL A 23 -0.19 12.70 -6.71
C VAL A 23 -0.50 13.79 -7.73
N LYS A 24 0.50 14.19 -8.53
CA LYS A 24 0.39 15.23 -9.57
C LYS A 24 1.20 14.81 -10.79
N ASP A 25 0.61 14.84 -11.97
CA ASP A 25 1.28 14.54 -13.24
C ASP A 25 2.16 13.27 -13.17
N ASP A 26 1.56 12.18 -12.69
CA ASP A 26 2.21 10.87 -12.47
C ASP A 26 3.35 10.85 -11.44
N ALA A 27 3.62 11.95 -10.74
CA ALA A 27 4.56 12.01 -9.63
C ALA A 27 3.85 11.84 -8.28
N VAL A 28 4.38 10.96 -7.44
CA VAL A 28 4.06 10.89 -6.02
C VAL A 28 4.95 11.89 -5.29
N LEU A 29 4.33 12.82 -4.58
CA LEU A 29 5.01 13.82 -3.77
C LEU A 29 4.81 13.52 -2.29
N VAL A 30 5.89 13.56 -1.51
CA VAL A 30 5.87 13.48 -0.04
C VAL A 30 6.50 14.76 0.49
N ASP A 31 5.72 15.53 1.24
CA ASP A 31 6.10 16.84 1.79
C ASP A 31 6.65 17.80 0.72
N GLY A 32 6.10 17.70 -0.50
CA GLY A 32 6.49 18.51 -1.67
C GLY A 32 7.67 17.97 -2.47
N GLY A 33 8.43 17.01 -1.94
CA GLY A 33 9.53 16.34 -2.65
C GLY A 33 9.04 15.19 -3.53
N LYS A 34 9.67 14.99 -4.69
CA LYS A 34 9.40 13.82 -5.55
C LYS A 34 9.86 12.54 -4.84
N TYR A 35 8.94 11.61 -4.65
CA TYR A 35 9.16 10.37 -3.90
C TYR A 35 9.27 9.16 -4.83
N ALA A 36 8.33 9.05 -5.78
CA ALA A 36 8.28 8.02 -6.80
C ALA A 36 7.46 8.53 -8.00
N LEU A 37 7.46 7.79 -9.11
CA LEU A 37 6.47 7.97 -10.17
C LEU A 37 5.41 6.87 -10.06
N VAL A 38 4.18 7.16 -10.49
CA VAL A 38 3.07 6.21 -10.53
C VAL A 38 2.55 6.09 -11.94
N GLU A 39 2.25 4.87 -12.35
CA GLU A 39 1.67 4.55 -13.64
C GLU A 39 0.48 3.61 -13.43
N GLN A 40 -0.58 3.84 -14.19
CA GLN A 40 -1.83 3.11 -14.10
C GLN A 40 -2.00 2.24 -15.34
N ASP A 41 -2.25 0.94 -15.15
CA ASP A 41 -2.60 0.01 -16.23
C ASP A 41 -3.96 -0.64 -15.94
N GLY A 42 -4.81 -0.73 -16.95
CA GLY A 42 -6.15 -1.33 -16.82
C GLY A 42 -7.16 -0.52 -16.01
N CYS A 43 -6.88 0.73 -15.61
CA CYS A 43 -7.71 1.50 -14.67
C CYS A 43 -8.86 2.27 -15.34
N LYS A 44 -9.74 1.59 -16.08
CA LYS A 44 -10.95 2.20 -16.65
C LYS A 44 -12.04 2.38 -15.58
N LEU A 45 -13.00 3.27 -15.82
CA LEU A 45 -14.05 3.71 -14.87
C LEU A 45 -14.89 2.57 -14.24
N MET A 46 -14.82 1.35 -14.77
CA MET A 46 -15.58 0.16 -14.33
C MET A 46 -14.70 -1.09 -14.19
N ASP A 47 -13.38 -0.95 -14.35
CA ASP A 47 -12.47 -2.10 -14.34
C ASP A 47 -11.94 -2.34 -12.92
N THR A 48 -12.17 -3.55 -12.40
CA THR A 48 -11.66 -3.96 -11.09
C THR A 48 -10.21 -4.43 -11.17
N GLN A 49 -9.65 -4.56 -12.38
CA GLN A 49 -8.30 -5.07 -12.64
C GLN A 49 -7.28 -3.93 -12.84
N CYS A 50 -7.38 -2.88 -12.03
CA CYS A 50 -6.44 -1.78 -12.05
C CYS A 50 -5.12 -2.18 -11.36
N ILE A 51 -4.00 -1.97 -12.07
CA ILE A 51 -2.65 -2.17 -11.55
C ILE A 51 -1.95 -0.82 -11.45
N TYR A 52 -1.44 -0.51 -10.26
CA TYR A 52 -0.61 0.66 -10.03
C TYR A 52 0.86 0.24 -10.00
N TYR A 53 1.63 0.68 -10.99
CA TYR A 53 3.07 0.53 -10.99
C TYR A 53 3.73 1.75 -10.35
N LEU A 54 4.57 1.52 -9.34
CA LEU A 54 5.44 2.54 -8.78
C LEU A 54 6.82 2.38 -9.39
N LYS A 55 7.34 3.49 -9.89
CA LYS A 55 8.63 3.56 -10.57
C LYS A 55 9.59 4.43 -9.79
N SER A 56 10.87 4.13 -9.88
CA SER A 56 11.92 5.06 -9.49
C SER A 56 11.85 6.33 -10.34
N LEU A 57 12.54 7.39 -9.89
CA LEU A 57 12.54 8.68 -10.58
C LEU A 57 13.24 8.64 -11.95
N ASP A 58 14.01 7.59 -12.23
CA ASP A 58 14.58 7.27 -13.54
C ASP A 58 13.59 6.56 -14.49
N GLY A 59 12.37 6.24 -14.01
CA GLY A 59 11.31 5.61 -14.79
C GLY A 59 11.28 4.07 -14.73
N LYS A 60 12.15 3.40 -13.98
CA LYS A 60 12.13 1.94 -13.86
C LYS A 60 11.00 1.47 -12.93
N ARG A 61 10.14 0.55 -13.39
CA ARG A 61 9.13 -0.10 -12.53
C ARG A 61 9.81 -0.94 -11.44
N GLN A 62 9.42 -0.74 -10.19
CA GLN A 62 10.00 -1.46 -9.03
C GLN A 62 8.96 -2.15 -8.16
N LEU A 63 7.72 -1.65 -8.13
CA LEU A 63 6.63 -2.20 -7.34
C LEU A 63 5.33 -2.17 -8.16
N ALA A 64 4.55 -3.24 -8.09
CA ALA A 64 3.18 -3.28 -8.61
C ALA A 64 2.19 -3.48 -7.46
N VAL A 65 1.11 -2.71 -7.45
CA VAL A 65 0.03 -2.81 -6.45
C VAL A 65 -1.28 -3.13 -7.15
N LYS A 66 -1.93 -4.20 -6.70
CA LYS A 66 -3.16 -4.75 -7.30
C LYS A 66 -4.24 -4.83 -6.25
N GLN A 67 -5.47 -4.47 -6.61
CA GLN A 67 -6.65 -4.80 -5.80
C GLN A 67 -7.14 -6.19 -6.18
N LEU A 68 -7.30 -7.07 -5.20
CA LEU A 68 -7.78 -8.44 -5.38
C LEU A 68 -8.99 -8.68 -4.48
N GLU A 69 -9.85 -9.62 -4.90
CA GLU A 69 -11.06 -9.97 -4.17
C GLU A 69 -11.29 -11.49 -4.10
N PHE A 70 -11.99 -11.91 -3.05
CA PHE A 70 -12.59 -13.24 -2.92
C PHE A 70 -13.79 -13.18 -1.97
N VAL A 71 -14.61 -14.23 -1.95
CA VAL A 71 -15.70 -14.37 -0.98
C VAL A 71 -15.20 -15.18 0.20
N ASP A 72 -15.26 -14.59 1.39
CA ASP A 72 -14.96 -15.24 2.67
C ASP A 72 -16.25 -15.36 3.49
N PRO A 73 -16.84 -16.58 3.58
CA PRO A 73 -18.03 -16.81 4.39
C PRO A 73 -17.87 -16.40 5.86
N ALA A 74 -16.64 -16.41 6.41
CA ALA A 74 -16.38 -16.00 7.79
C ALA A 74 -16.56 -14.49 8.02
N THR A 75 -16.58 -13.69 6.94
CA THR A 75 -16.81 -12.24 7.01
C THR A 75 -18.26 -11.84 6.77
N MET A 76 -19.14 -12.81 6.47
CA MET A 76 -20.55 -12.54 6.23
C MET A 76 -21.24 -12.08 7.52
N SER A 77 -22.02 -11.02 7.40
CA SER A 77 -22.83 -10.47 8.50
C SER A 77 -24.08 -9.79 7.96
N ALA A 78 -25.01 -9.39 8.84
CA ALA A 78 -26.21 -8.66 8.43
C ALA A 78 -25.90 -7.36 7.65
N SER A 79 -24.78 -6.71 7.98
CA SER A 79 -24.28 -5.50 7.29
C SER A 79 -23.34 -5.80 6.11
N HIS A 80 -22.89 -7.04 5.94
CA HIS A 80 -21.96 -7.47 4.89
C HIS A 80 -22.35 -8.86 4.36
N PRO A 81 -23.52 -8.99 3.71
CA PRO A 81 -24.11 -10.30 3.42
C PRO A 81 -23.40 -11.05 2.29
N ASP A 82 -22.60 -10.37 1.47
CA ASP A 82 -21.91 -10.97 0.33
C ASP A 82 -20.55 -11.57 0.68
N GLY A 83 -20.04 -11.34 1.89
CA GLY A 83 -18.76 -11.87 2.37
C GLY A 83 -17.56 -11.44 1.52
N ARG A 84 -17.68 -10.37 0.72
CA ARG A 84 -16.60 -9.94 -0.16
C ARG A 84 -15.43 -9.39 0.66
N THR A 85 -14.27 -9.98 0.47
CA THR A 85 -13.02 -9.53 1.09
C THR A 85 -12.11 -8.95 0.03
N LEU A 86 -11.81 -7.65 0.14
CA LEU A 86 -10.82 -6.97 -0.70
C LEU A 86 -9.48 -6.87 0.01
N PHE A 87 -8.41 -7.03 -0.75
CA PHE A 87 -7.05 -6.81 -0.27
C PHE A 87 -6.19 -6.21 -1.37
N LEU A 88 -5.12 -5.53 -0.96
CA LEU A 88 -4.09 -5.06 -1.87
C LEU A 88 -2.94 -6.04 -1.85
N GLN A 89 -2.51 -6.49 -3.03
CA GLN A 89 -1.28 -7.25 -3.22
C GLN A 89 -0.19 -6.32 -3.76
N PHE A 90 0.92 -6.28 -3.03
CA PHE A 90 2.15 -5.59 -3.38
C PHE A 90 3.11 -6.62 -3.96
N VAL A 91 3.62 -6.39 -5.17
CA VAL A 91 4.58 -7.26 -5.85
C VAL A 91 5.86 -6.46 -6.09
N PHE A 92 6.93 -6.81 -5.39
CA PHE A 92 8.23 -6.19 -5.52
C PHE A 92 8.95 -6.81 -6.73
N LEU A 93 9.05 -6.06 -7.82
CA LEU A 93 9.38 -6.61 -9.14
C LEU A 93 10.82 -7.13 -9.24
N GLY A 94 11.75 -6.51 -8.50
CA GLY A 94 13.16 -6.94 -8.50
C GLY A 94 13.39 -8.28 -7.82
N SER A 95 12.64 -8.58 -6.76
CA SER A 95 12.78 -9.79 -5.95
C SER A 95 11.73 -10.86 -6.26
N GLY A 96 10.61 -10.48 -6.86
CA GLY A 96 9.42 -11.33 -7.03
C GLY A 96 8.62 -11.55 -5.74
N THR A 97 9.02 -10.94 -4.62
CA THR A 97 8.33 -11.11 -3.34
C THR A 97 6.99 -10.39 -3.32
N LYS A 98 6.07 -10.90 -2.49
CA LYS A 98 4.70 -10.40 -2.41
C LYS A 98 4.33 -10.11 -0.95
N ALA A 99 3.50 -9.08 -0.76
CA ALA A 99 2.96 -8.67 0.52
C ALA A 99 1.48 -8.29 0.38
N GLU A 100 0.65 -8.52 1.39
CA GLU A 100 -0.79 -8.31 1.28
C GLU A 100 -1.37 -7.58 2.49
N ILE A 101 -2.24 -6.61 2.22
CA ILE A 101 -2.89 -5.81 3.27
C ILE A 101 -4.38 -5.67 3.00
N PRO A 102 -5.20 -5.61 4.06
CA PRO A 102 -6.65 -5.44 3.91
C PRO A 102 -7.00 -4.13 3.23
N PHE A 103 -8.05 -4.17 2.42
CA PHE A 103 -8.63 -3.01 1.74
C PHE A 103 -10.14 -2.95 1.98
N PRO A 104 -10.72 -1.77 2.29
CA PRO A 104 -12.16 -1.67 2.50
C PRO A 104 -12.95 -2.06 1.24
N ALA A 105 -13.92 -2.97 1.39
CA ALA A 105 -14.78 -3.48 0.31
C ALA A 105 -15.55 -2.39 -0.45
N THR A 106 -15.77 -1.24 0.18
CA THR A 106 -16.62 -0.15 -0.31
C THR A 106 -15.86 0.93 -1.09
N LEU A 107 -14.54 0.83 -1.21
CA LEU A 107 -13.71 1.84 -1.85
C LEU A 107 -13.15 1.35 -3.17
N HIS A 108 -13.04 2.26 -4.14
CA HIS A 108 -12.21 2.05 -5.32
C HIS A 108 -10.77 2.45 -5.00
N LEU A 109 -9.81 1.61 -5.35
CA LEU A 109 -8.40 1.96 -5.20
C LEU A 109 -8.01 3.08 -6.15
N ARG A 110 -7.52 4.20 -5.59
CA ARG A 110 -6.96 5.34 -6.35
C ARG A 110 -5.45 5.39 -6.20
N ALA A 111 -4.77 6.04 -7.15
CA ALA A 111 -3.32 6.28 -7.07
C ALA A 111 -2.90 6.93 -5.75
N LEU A 112 -3.68 7.87 -5.22
CA LEU A 112 -3.39 8.53 -3.94
C LEU A 112 -3.44 7.55 -2.75
N ASP A 113 -4.35 6.58 -2.77
CA ASP A 113 -4.47 5.60 -1.69
C ASP A 113 -3.29 4.63 -1.71
N VAL A 114 -2.81 4.25 -2.90
CA VAL A 114 -1.55 3.52 -3.08
C VAL A 114 -0.36 4.34 -2.60
N ALA A 115 -0.23 5.58 -3.08
CA ALA A 115 0.86 6.49 -2.71
C ALA A 115 0.99 6.67 -1.19
N ARG A 116 -0.14 6.86 -0.49
CA ARG A 116 -0.16 6.99 0.97
C ARG A 116 0.34 5.75 1.68
N ARG A 117 -0.03 4.55 1.21
CA ARG A 117 0.41 3.28 1.80
C ARG A 117 1.90 3.05 1.57
N VAL A 118 2.38 3.30 0.35
CA VAL A 118 3.79 3.20 -0.02
C VAL A 118 4.66 4.22 0.73
N ALA A 119 4.19 5.45 0.90
CA ALA A 119 4.86 6.49 1.68
C ALA A 119 4.90 6.16 3.18
N LYS A 120 3.76 5.74 3.74
CA LYS A 120 3.66 5.34 5.16
C LYS A 120 4.60 4.18 5.50
N ALA A 121 4.74 3.22 4.58
CA ALA A 121 5.66 2.09 4.73
C ALA A 121 7.10 2.42 4.31
N GLN A 122 7.39 3.67 3.90
CA GLN A 122 8.73 4.13 3.49
C GLN A 122 9.38 3.24 2.42
N LEU A 123 8.55 2.67 1.53
CA LEU A 123 9.01 1.70 0.52
C LEU A 123 9.90 2.32 -0.56
N PHE A 124 9.96 3.64 -0.66
CA PHE A 124 10.91 4.34 -1.51
C PHE A 124 11.75 5.30 -0.65
N ALA A 125 13.01 5.45 -1.02
CA ALA A 125 13.93 6.43 -0.47
C ALA A 125 14.83 6.92 -1.60
N ASN A 126 15.14 8.22 -1.60
CA ASN A 126 16.03 8.84 -2.59
C ASN A 126 15.60 8.54 -4.05
N GLY A 127 14.28 8.46 -4.29
CA GLY A 127 13.73 8.25 -5.63
C GLY A 127 13.81 6.80 -6.15
N SER A 128 14.09 5.83 -5.29
CA SER A 128 14.16 4.41 -5.63
C SER A 128 13.59 3.53 -4.52
N LEU A 129 13.28 2.27 -4.81
CA LEU A 129 12.83 1.30 -3.82
C LEU A 129 13.84 1.21 -2.66
N ASN A 130 13.33 1.25 -1.45
CA ASN A 130 14.10 1.00 -0.24
C ASN A 130 14.03 -0.50 0.08
N ASP A 131 15.09 -1.24 -0.24
CA ASP A 131 15.13 -2.70 -0.13
C ASP A 131 14.92 -3.19 1.31
N GLN A 132 15.43 -2.46 2.31
CA GLN A 132 15.22 -2.82 3.72
C GLN A 132 13.76 -2.66 4.11
N ALA A 133 13.14 -1.51 3.80
CA ALA A 133 11.72 -1.29 4.08
C ALA A 133 10.83 -2.28 3.31
N ALA A 134 11.21 -2.65 2.09
CA ALA A 134 10.52 -3.69 1.33
C ALA A 134 10.60 -5.07 2.00
N ALA A 135 11.78 -5.47 2.49
CA ALA A 135 11.96 -6.72 3.22
C ALA A 135 11.15 -6.76 4.53
N ASP A 136 11.16 -5.66 5.29
CA ASP A 136 10.40 -5.53 6.54
C ASP A 136 8.90 -5.56 6.28
N PHE A 137 8.46 -4.91 5.21
CA PHE A 137 7.06 -4.91 4.78
C PHE A 137 6.59 -6.31 4.41
N VAL A 138 7.39 -7.08 3.66
CA VAL A 138 7.09 -8.48 3.31
C VAL A 138 7.04 -9.36 4.56
N THR A 139 8.00 -9.18 5.47
CA THR A 139 8.05 -9.94 6.73
C THR A 139 6.79 -9.71 7.57
N THR A 140 6.28 -8.47 7.58
CA THR A 140 5.11 -8.10 8.37
C THR A 140 3.79 -8.49 7.70
N HIS A 141 3.72 -8.41 6.37
CA HIS A 141 2.46 -8.46 5.63
C HIS A 141 2.28 -9.66 4.70
N GLY A 142 3.29 -10.51 4.50
CA GLY A 142 3.19 -11.86 3.92
C GLY A 142 2.15 -12.07 2.80
N MET A 143 1.61 -13.29 2.69
CA MET A 143 0.53 -13.59 1.73
C MET A 143 -0.75 -14.18 2.39
N PRO A 144 -1.22 -13.64 3.54
CA PRO A 144 -2.31 -14.27 4.29
C PRO A 144 -3.63 -14.32 3.51
N PHE A 145 -3.91 -13.36 2.62
CA PHE A 145 -5.18 -13.30 1.89
C PHE A 145 -5.18 -14.20 0.66
N SER A 146 -4.05 -14.29 -0.05
CA SER A 146 -3.91 -15.23 -1.17
C SER A 146 -3.92 -16.68 -0.70
N GLU A 147 -3.28 -16.97 0.44
CA GLU A 147 -3.34 -18.30 1.07
C GLU A 147 -4.79 -18.66 1.40
N ARG A 148 -5.49 -17.78 2.12
CA ARG A 148 -6.91 -17.96 2.45
C ARG A 148 -7.80 -18.11 1.22
N ARG A 149 -7.60 -17.28 0.20
CA ARG A 149 -8.32 -17.38 -1.08
C ARG A 149 -8.11 -18.74 -1.75
N SER A 150 -6.88 -19.28 -1.69
CA SER A 150 -6.55 -20.59 -2.26
C SER A 150 -7.28 -21.71 -1.54
N GLU A 151 -7.36 -21.65 -0.21
CA GLU A 151 -8.10 -22.62 0.62
C GLU A 151 -9.61 -22.61 0.32
N LEU A 152 -10.17 -21.42 0.10
CA LEU A 152 -11.60 -21.22 -0.20
C LEU A 152 -11.97 -21.46 -1.66
N GLY A 153 -11.00 -21.75 -2.54
CA GLY A 153 -11.24 -21.90 -3.97
C GLY A 153 -11.79 -20.63 -4.64
N GLY A 154 -11.45 -19.45 -4.10
CA GLY A 154 -11.93 -18.17 -4.62
C GLY A 154 -11.52 -17.95 -6.09
N PRO A 155 -12.24 -17.11 -6.85
CA PRO A 155 -11.95 -16.89 -8.25
C PRO A 155 -10.49 -16.46 -8.43
N LYS A 156 -9.77 -17.17 -9.31
CA LYS A 156 -8.39 -16.81 -9.69
C LYS A 156 -8.43 -15.47 -10.42
N VAL A 157 -8.10 -14.39 -9.74
CA VAL A 157 -7.87 -13.11 -10.40
C VAL A 157 -6.60 -13.26 -11.26
N ILE A 158 -6.77 -13.22 -12.58
CA ILE A 158 -5.70 -13.37 -13.55
C ILE A 158 -4.81 -12.13 -13.44
N VAL A 159 -3.61 -12.32 -12.88
CA VAL A 159 -2.53 -11.35 -13.00
C VAL A 159 -1.96 -11.50 -14.42
N ILE A 160 -2.20 -10.51 -15.27
CA ILE A 160 -1.54 -10.45 -16.58
C ILE A 160 -0.10 -9.98 -16.33
N GLU A 161 0.86 -10.90 -16.39
CA GLU A 161 2.26 -10.56 -16.61
C GLU A 161 2.41 -10.29 -18.11
N LYS A 162 2.53 -9.02 -18.52
CA LYS A 162 2.95 -8.68 -19.88
C LYS A 162 4.46 -8.84 -19.96
N ASN A 163 4.92 -9.80 -20.75
CA ASN A 163 6.30 -9.89 -21.26
C ASN A 163 6.64 -8.67 -22.12
#